data_AF-A0A401L6A1-F1
#
_entry.id   AF-A0A401L6A1-F1
#
_cell.length_a   1.000
_cell.length_b   1.000
_cell.length_c   1.000
_cell.angle_alpha   90.00
_cell.angle_beta   90.00
_cell.angle_gamma   90.00
#
_symmetry.space_group_name_H-M   'P 1'
#
loop_
_entity.id
_entity.type
_entity.pdbx_description
1 polymer ?
#
loop_
_entity_poly.entity_id
_entity_poly.type
_entity_poly.pdbx_seq_one_letter_code
_entity_poly.pdbx_strand_id
1 'polypeptide(L)'
;MEVAVTHLRTLVGLATRTDSSPLPPVQDIISHIQSLYDSGRPFYTKDLLQCIKEQLRDARDGIIQTIRVPGVDEVIVEFPVMTGQVFPTPEQGMELIVRNPCIEYLSVQELLQGCDLRDEDLAYNHIQIGHYRFLRNIHTKELYSDFSVASVPDASELLRRSSRIWENTAQCQALRAILMSRKDISISRIVGLALGSFATVYPSLQDRSAFQHALLLTLRDIYCNMQNLAQQSIPCFAQDPVCNIVDITAAEQAGIKIVEDPDGFLEIDDSTVVFSCAPDIPVRQIVLDLARPAVLIWDKLRSEDGDDHSADPASPRVMTCLRNFYEEFEFPDYDEHFGDLAVYIRRN
;
A
#
# COMPACT_ATOMS: atom_id res chain seq x y z
N MET A 1 26.22 -6.97 1.99
CA MET A 1 25.40 -5.90 2.60
C MET A 1 25.69 -4.64 1.80
N GLU A 2 25.23 -4.64 0.55
CA GLU A 2 25.31 -3.48 -0.33
C GLU A 2 24.06 -2.64 -0.03
N VAL A 3 24.28 -1.40 0.37
CA VAL A 3 23.20 -0.41 0.43
C VAL A 3 22.85 -0.13 -1.02
N ALA A 4 21.84 -0.84 -1.52
CA ALA A 4 21.19 -0.52 -2.78
C ALA A 4 20.76 0.94 -2.69
N VAL A 5 21.28 1.78 -3.58
CA VAL A 5 20.84 3.17 -3.75
C VAL A 5 19.37 3.11 -4.06
N THR A 6 18.57 3.33 -3.03
CA THR A 6 17.14 3.22 -3.12
C THR A 6 16.65 4.58 -3.56
N HIS A 7 15.85 4.62 -4.63
CA HIS A 7 14.88 5.69 -4.81
C HIS A 7 13.91 5.66 -3.61
N LEU A 8 14.35 6.21 -2.49
CA LEU A 8 13.57 6.30 -1.27
C LEU A 8 13.93 7.62 -0.60
N ARG A 9 13.00 8.56 -0.62
CA ARG A 9 12.39 9.12 0.59
C ARG A 9 11.64 10.39 0.22
N THR A 10 10.35 10.30 0.45
CA THR A 10 9.41 11.39 0.55
C THR A 10 10.00 12.56 1.33
N LEU A 11 9.84 13.77 0.80
CA LEU A 11 9.93 14.98 1.60
C LEU A 11 8.55 15.24 2.18
N VAL A 12 8.37 15.11 3.49
CA VAL A 12 7.28 15.81 4.15
C VAL A 12 7.56 17.30 3.99
N GLY A 13 6.68 18.00 3.27
CA GLY A 13 6.79 19.44 3.11
C GLY A 13 6.66 20.14 4.47
N LEU A 14 7.06 21.41 4.56
CA LEU A 14 6.78 22.22 5.75
C LEU A 14 5.26 22.24 5.97
N ALA A 15 4.77 21.46 6.92
CA ALA A 15 3.36 21.40 7.25
C ALA A 15 2.99 22.63 8.10
N THR A 16 1.73 23.02 8.08
CA THR A 16 1.24 24.09 8.95
C THR A 16 -0.12 23.74 9.49
N ARG A 17 -0.24 23.69 10.80
CA ARG A 17 -1.52 23.47 11.47
C ARG A 17 -2.36 24.74 11.42
N THR A 18 -3.62 24.61 11.02
CA THR A 18 -4.53 25.78 10.89
C THR A 18 -4.95 26.38 12.22
N ASP A 19 -4.96 25.58 13.29
CA ASP A 19 -5.10 26.07 14.66
C ASP A 19 -3.73 26.49 15.21
N SER A 20 -3.59 27.78 15.48
CA SER A 20 -2.37 28.38 16.04
C SER A 20 -2.29 28.30 17.57
N SER A 21 -3.27 27.68 18.22
CA SER A 21 -3.25 27.44 19.66
C SER A 21 -2.07 26.54 20.03
N PRO A 22 -1.36 26.83 21.13
CA PRO A 22 -0.29 25.96 21.61
C PRO A 22 -0.81 24.55 21.82
N LEU A 23 -0.04 23.57 21.35
CA LEU A 23 -0.41 22.17 21.55
C LEU A 23 -0.36 21.80 23.04
N PRO A 24 -1.24 20.88 23.48
CA PRO A 24 -1.12 20.28 24.79
C PRO A 24 0.25 19.59 24.98
N PRO A 25 0.65 19.32 26.23
CA PRO A 25 1.77 18.43 26.50
C PRO A 25 1.66 17.12 25.71
N VAL A 26 2.78 16.60 25.23
CA VAL A 26 2.89 15.35 24.45
C VAL A 26 2.07 14.21 25.06
N GLN A 27 2.13 14.06 26.39
CA GLN A 27 1.39 13.00 27.08
C GLN A 27 -0.14 13.14 26.94
N ASP A 28 -0.64 14.38 26.91
CA ASP A 28 -2.07 14.67 26.75
C ASP A 28 -2.51 14.39 25.30
N ILE A 29 -1.66 14.71 24.32
CA ILE A 29 -1.87 14.36 22.90
C ILE A 29 -1.96 12.85 22.72
N ILE A 30 -0.96 12.10 23.22
CA ILE A 30 -0.94 10.63 23.15
C ILE A 30 -2.19 10.05 23.81
N SER A 31 -2.56 10.57 24.99
CA SER A 31 -3.77 10.12 25.71
C SER A 31 -5.05 10.42 24.93
N HIS A 32 -5.12 11.55 24.24
CA HIS A 32 -6.25 11.91 23.40
C HIS A 32 -6.35 11.02 22.16
N ILE A 33 -5.25 10.80 21.44
CA ILE A 33 -5.19 9.89 20.28
C ILE A 33 -5.61 8.48 20.71
N GLN A 34 -5.06 7.98 21.82
CA GLN A 34 -5.44 6.69 22.39
C GLN A 34 -6.94 6.64 22.71
N SER A 35 -7.52 7.68 23.31
CA SER A 35 -8.96 7.72 23.61
C SER A 35 -9.82 7.67 22.34
N LEU A 36 -9.41 8.33 21.25
CA LEU A 36 -10.11 8.26 19.96
C LEU A 36 -9.99 6.86 19.35
N TYR A 37 -8.82 6.23 19.50
CA TYR A 37 -8.59 4.85 19.08
C TYR A 37 -9.35 3.83 19.95
N ASP A 38 -9.55 4.06 21.23
CA ASP A 38 -10.30 3.13 22.08
C ASP A 38 -11.81 3.26 21.87
N SER A 39 -12.30 4.42 21.41
CA SER A 39 -13.72 4.65 21.14
C SER A 39 -14.27 3.98 19.87
N GLY A 40 -13.43 3.26 19.13
CA GLY A 40 -13.80 2.63 17.86
C GLY A 40 -13.91 3.60 16.67
N ARG A 41 -13.46 4.87 16.80
CA ARG A 41 -13.42 5.81 15.68
C ARG A 41 -12.43 5.35 14.60
N PRO A 42 -12.83 5.18 13.33
CA PRO A 42 -11.89 4.88 12.25
C PRO A 42 -10.97 6.09 12.02
N PHE A 43 -9.68 5.85 11.85
CA PHE A 43 -8.74 6.90 11.48
C PHE A 43 -8.75 7.06 9.97
N TYR A 44 -8.80 5.96 9.23
CA TYR A 44 -8.91 5.99 7.77
C TYR A 44 -10.36 5.85 7.33
N THR A 45 -10.82 6.73 6.42
CA THR A 45 -12.18 6.66 5.86
C THR A 45 -12.14 6.83 4.35
N LYS A 46 -13.12 6.23 3.64
CA LYS A 46 -13.23 6.41 2.18
C LYS A 46 -13.40 7.87 1.80
N ASP A 47 -14.17 8.63 2.57
CA ASP A 47 -14.39 10.06 2.32
C ASP A 47 -13.10 10.87 2.44
N LEU A 48 -12.27 10.57 3.45
CA LEU A 48 -10.96 11.19 3.62
C LEU A 48 -10.02 10.86 2.45
N LEU A 49 -9.89 9.58 2.09
CA LEU A 49 -9.03 9.16 0.99
C LEU A 49 -9.50 9.72 -0.37
N GLN A 50 -10.81 9.78 -0.61
CA GLN A 50 -11.39 10.40 -1.80
C GLN A 50 -11.11 11.90 -1.86
N CYS A 51 -11.24 12.61 -0.73
CA CYS A 51 -10.92 14.03 -0.64
C CYS A 51 -9.43 14.30 -0.93
N ILE A 52 -8.53 13.48 -0.37
CA ILE A 52 -7.09 13.60 -0.62
C ILE A 52 -6.77 13.29 -2.08
N LYS A 53 -7.36 12.24 -2.66
CA LYS A 53 -7.22 11.90 -4.10
C LYS A 53 -7.54 13.09 -5.00
N GLU A 54 -8.67 13.76 -4.75
CA GLU A 54 -9.08 14.93 -5.54
C GLU A 54 -8.07 16.07 -5.41
N GLN A 55 -7.61 16.35 -4.19
CA GLN A 55 -6.56 17.35 -3.96
C GLN A 55 -5.22 16.98 -4.60
N LEU A 56 -4.81 15.72 -4.59
CA LEU A 56 -3.59 15.24 -5.25
C LEU A 56 -3.66 15.43 -6.76
N ARG A 57 -4.83 15.20 -7.38
CA ARG A 57 -5.04 15.47 -8.81
C ARG A 57 -4.93 16.97 -9.08
N ASP A 58 -5.67 17.78 -8.33
CA ASP A 58 -5.70 19.22 -8.52
C ASP A 58 -4.32 19.87 -8.27
N ALA A 59 -3.53 19.32 -7.33
CA ALA A 59 -2.15 19.72 -7.07
C ALA A 59 -1.23 19.37 -8.24
N ARG A 60 -1.37 18.17 -8.82
CA ARG A 60 -0.62 17.73 -10.01
C ARG A 60 -0.93 18.60 -11.23
N ASP A 61 -2.18 19.01 -11.37
CA ASP A 61 -2.64 19.91 -12.44
C ASP A 61 -2.27 21.39 -12.18
N GLY A 62 -1.65 21.70 -11.03
CA GLY A 62 -1.25 23.04 -10.64
C GLY A 62 -2.41 23.97 -10.25
N ILE A 63 -3.60 23.40 -10.04
CA ILE A 63 -4.83 24.13 -9.65
C ILE A 63 -4.72 24.63 -8.20
N ILE A 64 -4.15 23.81 -7.32
CA ILE A 64 -3.91 24.16 -5.92
C ILE A 64 -2.41 24.12 -5.60
N GLN A 65 -2.01 24.91 -4.60
CA GLN A 65 -0.62 24.98 -4.12
C GLN A 65 -0.47 24.39 -2.71
N THR A 66 -1.56 23.90 -2.13
CA THR A 66 -1.60 23.36 -0.77
C THR A 66 -2.62 22.24 -0.73
N ILE A 67 -2.26 21.12 -0.12
CA ILE A 67 -3.15 19.99 0.18
C ILE A 67 -3.51 20.04 1.67
N ARG A 68 -4.78 19.85 1.99
CA ARG A 68 -5.35 20.02 3.32
C ARG A 68 -5.79 18.66 3.86
N VAL A 69 -5.26 18.26 5.00
CA VAL A 69 -5.55 16.96 5.63
C VAL A 69 -5.95 17.17 7.09
N PRO A 70 -7.13 16.69 7.54
CA PRO A 70 -7.48 16.70 8.95
C PRO A 70 -6.60 15.73 9.74
N GLY A 71 -6.07 16.18 10.88
CA GLY A 71 -5.57 15.30 11.92
C GLY A 71 -6.70 14.46 12.53
N VAL A 72 -6.36 13.47 13.35
CA VAL A 72 -7.38 12.65 14.05
C VAL A 72 -8.21 13.50 15.04
N ASP A 73 -7.70 14.65 15.45
CA ASP A 73 -8.39 15.67 16.24
C ASP A 73 -9.26 16.63 15.40
N GLU A 74 -9.42 16.36 14.10
CA GLU A 74 -10.23 17.13 13.13
C GLU A 74 -9.65 18.49 12.75
N VAL A 75 -8.50 18.88 13.31
CA VAL A 75 -7.84 20.12 12.93
C VAL A 75 -7.12 19.93 11.61
N ILE A 76 -7.32 20.87 10.69
CA ILE A 76 -6.71 20.82 9.37
C ILE A 76 -5.22 21.16 9.46
N VAL A 77 -4.41 20.36 8.79
CA VAL A 77 -3.01 20.64 8.49
C VAL A 77 -2.84 20.86 7.00
N GLU A 78 -2.09 21.89 6.67
CA GLU A 78 -1.83 22.34 5.31
C GLU A 78 -0.43 21.93 4.88
N PHE A 79 -0.35 21.22 3.75
CA PHE A 79 0.88 20.72 3.17
C PHE A 79 1.15 21.44 1.84
N PRO A 80 2.22 22.24 1.72
CA PRO A 80 2.53 22.96 0.50
C PRO A 80 2.94 21.99 -0.62
N VAL A 81 2.48 22.28 -1.84
CA VAL A 81 2.88 21.56 -3.04
C VAL A 81 4.27 22.03 -3.46
N MET A 82 5.23 21.11 -3.43
CA MET A 82 6.65 21.39 -3.69
C MET A 82 7.10 20.90 -5.07
N THR A 83 6.18 20.43 -5.91
CA THR A 83 6.46 19.93 -7.25
C THR A 83 7.24 20.96 -8.07
N GLY A 84 8.33 20.51 -8.69
CA GLY A 84 9.22 21.36 -9.49
C GLY A 84 10.42 21.93 -8.71
N GLN A 85 10.40 21.90 -7.37
CA GLN A 85 11.55 22.33 -6.57
C GLN A 85 12.75 21.39 -6.75
N VAL A 86 13.94 21.97 -6.71
CA VAL A 86 15.21 21.26 -6.93
C VAL A 86 16.09 21.38 -5.70
N PHE A 87 16.70 20.27 -5.30
CA PHE A 87 17.62 20.20 -4.16
C PHE A 87 18.99 19.69 -4.63
N PRO A 88 20.09 20.24 -4.10
CA PRO A 88 21.43 19.72 -4.38
C PRO A 88 21.60 18.32 -3.78
N THR A 89 22.41 17.49 -4.43
CA THR A 89 22.84 16.16 -3.93
C THR A 89 24.38 16.15 -3.80
N PRO A 90 24.96 15.31 -2.93
CA PRO A 90 26.40 15.08 -2.89
C PRO A 90 26.99 14.55 -4.20
N GLU A 91 26.18 13.94 -5.07
CA GLU A 91 26.61 13.35 -6.33
C GLU A 91 26.92 14.43 -7.40
N GLN A 92 28.16 14.43 -7.90
CA GLN A 92 28.59 15.42 -8.89
C GLN A 92 27.77 15.30 -10.19
N GLY A 93 27.26 16.44 -10.66
CA GLY A 93 26.51 16.51 -11.91
C GLY A 93 25.03 16.08 -11.80
N MET A 94 24.55 15.81 -10.58
CA MET A 94 23.16 15.42 -10.32
C MET A 94 22.44 16.44 -9.41
N GLU A 95 21.11 16.47 -9.50
CA GLU A 95 20.22 17.19 -8.60
C GLU A 95 18.96 16.35 -8.32
N LEU A 96 18.33 16.57 -7.16
CA LEU A 96 17.04 15.97 -6.84
C LEU A 96 15.92 16.90 -7.31
N ILE A 97 15.02 16.42 -8.16
CA ILE A 97 13.79 17.11 -8.55
C ILE A 97 12.61 16.55 -7.76
N VAL A 98 11.83 17.44 -7.15
CA VAL A 98 10.55 17.08 -6.51
C VAL A 98 9.47 16.95 -7.58
N ARG A 99 8.74 15.84 -7.54
CA ARG A 99 7.68 15.49 -8.48
C ARG A 99 6.33 15.44 -7.77
N ASN A 100 5.47 14.53 -8.20
CA ASN A 100 4.08 14.46 -7.77
C ASN A 100 4.00 14.29 -6.25
N PRO A 101 3.01 14.95 -5.61
CA PRO A 101 2.70 14.69 -4.22
C PRO A 101 2.23 13.23 -4.03
N CYS A 102 2.49 12.67 -2.86
CA CYS A 102 2.11 11.32 -2.45
C CYS A 102 1.63 11.32 -0.99
N ILE A 103 0.91 10.25 -0.62
CA ILE A 103 0.39 10.05 0.73
C ILE A 103 1.41 9.24 1.53
N GLU A 104 1.66 9.67 2.77
CA GLU A 104 2.32 8.85 3.78
C GLU A 104 1.30 8.49 4.86
N TYR A 105 1.25 7.21 5.20
CA TYR A 105 0.31 6.65 6.16
C TYR A 105 1.05 6.26 7.42
N LEU A 106 0.60 6.74 8.58
CA LEU A 106 1.18 6.42 9.88
C LEU A 106 0.25 5.51 10.67
N SER A 107 0.76 4.38 11.14
CA SER A 107 0.06 3.49 12.05
C SER A 107 -0.31 4.19 13.36
N VAL A 108 -1.31 3.65 14.08
CA VAL A 108 -1.61 4.17 15.42
C VAL A 108 -0.39 4.05 16.37
N GLN A 109 0.43 3.02 16.20
CA GLN A 109 1.64 2.83 16.99
C GLN A 109 2.66 3.95 16.74
N GLU A 110 2.86 4.35 15.48
CA GLU A 110 3.75 5.47 15.15
C GLU A 110 3.24 6.79 15.74
N LEU A 111 1.94 7.05 15.67
CA LEU A 111 1.32 8.23 16.29
C LEU A 111 1.50 8.25 17.82
N LEU A 112 1.39 7.10 18.47
CA LEU A 112 1.50 6.99 19.93
C LEU A 112 2.95 6.98 20.43
N GLN A 113 3.92 6.57 19.61
CA GLN A 113 5.34 6.57 19.98
C GLN A 113 5.93 7.99 20.10
N GLY A 114 5.26 9.00 19.54
CA GLY A 114 5.68 10.40 19.65
C GLY A 114 7.01 10.73 18.95
N CYS A 115 7.58 9.80 18.18
CA CYS A 115 8.86 9.96 17.49
C CYS A 115 8.87 11.07 16.42
N ASP A 116 7.68 11.47 15.95
CA ASP A 116 7.45 12.56 14.99
C ASP A 116 6.97 13.88 15.61
N LEU A 117 6.93 14.01 16.94
CA LEU A 117 6.70 15.29 17.61
C LEU A 117 7.87 16.27 17.48
N ARG A 118 8.80 16.02 16.54
CA ARG A 118 9.82 16.99 16.12
C ARG A 118 9.20 18.11 15.28
N ASP A 119 8.05 17.86 14.66
CA ASP A 119 7.19 18.87 14.06
C ASP A 119 5.86 18.90 14.82
N GLU A 120 5.70 19.93 15.65
CA GLU A 120 4.49 20.13 16.46
C GLU A 120 3.24 20.12 15.57
N ASP A 121 3.31 20.65 14.34
CA ASP A 121 2.15 20.76 13.45
C ASP A 121 1.59 19.41 13.00
N LEU A 122 2.35 18.32 13.13
CA LEU A 122 1.98 16.97 12.68
C LEU A 122 1.53 16.03 13.81
N ALA A 123 1.43 16.52 15.05
CA ALA A 123 1.21 15.69 16.24
C ALA A 123 -0.04 14.77 16.19
N TYR A 124 -1.05 15.12 15.39
CA TYR A 124 -2.30 14.36 15.23
C TYR A 124 -2.46 13.73 13.82
N ASN A 125 -1.44 13.83 12.95
CA ASN A 125 -1.57 13.52 11.53
C ASN A 125 -1.20 12.07 11.20
N HIS A 126 -2.22 11.21 11.19
CA HIS A 126 -2.16 9.81 10.71
C HIS A 126 -1.99 9.68 9.18
N ILE A 127 -2.25 10.77 8.45
CA ILE A 127 -1.92 10.94 7.05
C ILE A 127 -1.09 12.21 6.90
N GLN A 128 0.04 12.08 6.21
CA GLN A 128 0.90 13.18 5.82
C GLN A 128 0.99 13.25 4.29
N ILE A 129 1.32 14.42 3.79
CA ILE A 129 1.58 14.61 2.36
C ILE A 129 3.06 14.88 2.18
N GLY A 130 3.66 14.09 1.31
CA GLY A 130 4.98 14.41 0.80
C GLY A 130 5.05 14.32 -0.69
N HIS A 131 6.26 14.15 -1.23
CA HIS A 131 6.51 14.17 -2.66
C HIS A 131 7.58 13.18 -3.07
N TYR A 132 7.39 12.55 -4.23
CA TYR A 132 8.44 11.75 -4.85
C TYR A 132 9.62 12.63 -5.27
N ARG A 133 10.83 12.10 -5.06
CA ARG A 133 12.08 12.74 -5.44
C ARG A 133 12.82 11.84 -6.41
N PHE A 134 13.29 12.44 -7.50
CA PHE A 134 14.06 11.74 -8.51
C PHE A 134 15.38 12.43 -8.72
N LEU A 135 16.42 11.62 -8.85
CA LEU A 135 17.72 12.09 -9.29
C LEU A 135 17.65 12.43 -10.78
N ARG A 136 18.24 13.54 -11.20
CA ARG A 136 18.38 13.90 -12.60
C ARG A 136 19.71 14.59 -12.89
N ASN A 137 20.17 14.49 -14.12
CA ASN A 137 21.37 15.18 -14.56
C ASN A 137 21.16 16.70 -14.58
N ILE A 138 22.09 17.48 -14.02
CA ILE A 138 21.94 18.95 -13.94
C ILE A 138 21.94 19.62 -15.32
N HIS A 139 22.59 19.04 -16.32
CA HIS A 139 22.73 19.61 -17.67
C HIS A 139 21.66 19.07 -18.62
N THR A 140 21.50 17.75 -18.73
CA THR A 140 20.54 17.14 -19.68
C THR A 140 19.10 17.18 -19.16
N LYS A 141 18.91 17.35 -17.84
CA LYS A 141 17.62 17.26 -17.14
C LYS A 141 16.92 15.90 -17.25
N GLU A 142 17.61 14.89 -17.80
CA GLU A 142 17.13 13.51 -17.88
C GLU A 142 17.15 12.89 -16.48
N LEU A 143 16.06 12.15 -16.18
CA LEU A 143 15.96 11.41 -14.93
C LEU A 143 16.92 10.23 -14.94
N TYR A 144 17.54 9.97 -13.80
CA TYR A 144 18.17 8.67 -13.55
C TYR A 144 17.07 7.62 -13.41
N SER A 145 17.34 6.42 -13.95
CA SER A 145 16.32 5.39 -14.12
C SER A 145 16.85 4.01 -13.74
N ASP A 146 16.18 3.38 -12.77
CA ASP A 146 16.48 2.05 -12.26
C ASP A 146 15.51 0.98 -12.82
N PHE A 147 15.51 0.75 -14.14
CA PHE A 147 14.74 -0.35 -14.77
C PHE A 147 15.64 -1.55 -15.16
N SER A 148 15.30 -2.79 -14.76
CA SER A 148 15.96 -3.99 -15.35
C SER A 148 15.36 -4.36 -16.68
N VAL A 149 14.03 -4.22 -16.79
CA VAL A 149 13.27 -4.64 -17.96
C VAL A 149 12.91 -3.40 -18.74
N ALA A 150 13.59 -3.23 -19.86
CA ALA A 150 13.44 -2.07 -20.72
C ALA A 150 12.18 -2.13 -21.60
N SER A 151 11.41 -3.24 -21.59
CA SER A 151 10.32 -3.44 -22.55
C SER A 151 9.08 -4.15 -21.97
N VAL A 152 7.90 -3.70 -22.41
CA VAL A 152 6.60 -4.32 -22.07
C VAL A 152 6.54 -5.80 -22.48
N PRO A 153 7.00 -6.23 -23.68
CA PRO A 153 6.99 -7.65 -24.05
C PRO A 153 7.74 -8.57 -23.07
N ASP A 154 8.89 -8.14 -22.57
CA ASP A 154 9.68 -8.95 -21.62
C ASP A 154 8.97 -9.05 -20.27
N ALA A 155 8.41 -7.94 -19.77
CA ALA A 155 7.64 -7.91 -18.54
C ALA A 155 6.36 -8.77 -18.63
N SER A 156 5.65 -8.71 -19.76
CA SER A 156 4.49 -9.57 -20.05
C SER A 156 4.88 -11.05 -20.11
N GLU A 157 6.02 -11.39 -20.72
CA GLU A 157 6.51 -12.77 -20.74
C GLU A 157 6.87 -13.27 -19.34
N LEU A 158 7.54 -12.44 -18.53
CA LEU A 158 7.87 -12.75 -17.14
C LEU A 158 6.61 -13.07 -16.34
N LEU A 159 5.62 -12.15 -16.32
CA LEU A 159 4.37 -12.36 -15.61
C LEU A 159 3.64 -13.64 -16.05
N ARG A 160 3.59 -13.89 -17.37
CA ARG A 160 2.98 -15.10 -17.93
C ARG A 160 3.73 -16.37 -17.51
N ARG A 161 5.06 -16.32 -17.50
CA ARG A 161 5.90 -17.45 -17.07
C ARG A 161 5.71 -17.72 -15.58
N SER A 162 5.77 -16.70 -14.72
CA SER A 162 5.55 -16.84 -13.27
C SER A 162 4.16 -17.37 -12.97
N SER A 163 3.13 -16.91 -13.70
CA SER A 163 1.76 -17.46 -13.61
C SER A 163 1.71 -18.95 -13.91
N ARG A 164 2.30 -19.38 -15.03
CA ARG A 164 2.36 -20.81 -15.38
C ARG A 164 3.11 -21.64 -14.37
N ILE A 165 4.23 -21.13 -13.83
CA ILE A 165 5.00 -21.86 -12.81
C ILE A 165 4.14 -22.02 -11.57
N TRP A 166 3.64 -20.91 -11.03
CA TRP A 166 2.79 -20.88 -9.84
C TRP A 166 1.59 -21.83 -9.95
N GLU A 167 0.83 -21.78 -11.04
CA GLU A 167 -0.36 -22.62 -11.25
C GLU A 167 -0.07 -24.12 -11.20
N ASN A 168 1.15 -24.54 -11.59
CA ASN A 168 1.58 -25.93 -11.60
C ASN A 168 2.21 -26.39 -10.28
N THR A 169 2.30 -25.52 -9.26
CA THR A 169 2.83 -25.88 -7.94
C THR A 169 1.79 -26.61 -7.08
N ALA A 170 2.25 -27.46 -6.17
CA ALA A 170 1.38 -28.09 -5.17
C ALA A 170 0.78 -27.04 -4.22
N GLN A 171 1.52 -25.96 -3.98
CA GLN A 171 1.14 -24.81 -3.17
C GLN A 171 -0.09 -24.09 -3.71
N CYS A 172 -0.10 -23.78 -5.02
CA CYS A 172 -1.26 -23.20 -5.67
C CYS A 172 -2.49 -24.11 -5.55
N GLN A 173 -2.30 -25.43 -5.69
CA GLN A 173 -3.40 -26.40 -5.50
C GLN A 173 -3.90 -26.44 -4.05
N ALA A 174 -3.00 -26.33 -3.06
CA ALA A 174 -3.38 -26.23 -1.66
C ALA A 174 -4.16 -24.94 -1.37
N LEU A 175 -3.72 -23.79 -1.90
CA LEU A 175 -4.43 -22.53 -1.77
C LEU A 175 -5.84 -22.61 -2.39
N ARG A 176 -5.95 -23.21 -3.58
CA ARG A 176 -7.25 -23.47 -4.23
C ARG A 176 -8.17 -24.28 -3.31
N ALA A 177 -7.66 -25.34 -2.68
CA ALA A 177 -8.45 -26.16 -1.77
C ALA A 177 -8.94 -25.37 -0.54
N ILE A 178 -8.08 -24.51 0.04
CA ILE A 178 -8.44 -23.62 1.15
C ILE A 178 -9.58 -22.70 0.74
N LEU A 179 -9.43 -21.93 -0.33
CA LEU A 179 -10.42 -20.95 -0.77
C LEU A 179 -11.73 -21.61 -1.22
N MET A 180 -11.65 -22.75 -1.92
CA MET A 180 -12.82 -23.51 -2.38
C MET A 180 -13.59 -24.20 -1.23
N SER A 181 -13.06 -24.25 -0.01
CA SER A 181 -13.79 -24.76 1.15
C SER A 181 -14.92 -23.82 1.61
N ARG A 182 -14.89 -22.55 1.17
CA ARG A 182 -15.85 -21.49 1.54
C ARG A 182 -16.56 -20.92 0.31
N LYS A 183 -17.34 -21.77 -0.39
CA LYS A 183 -18.01 -21.46 -1.67
C LYS A 183 -19.17 -20.49 -1.58
N ASP A 184 -19.64 -20.26 -0.36
CA ASP A 184 -20.72 -19.38 0.02
C ASP A 184 -20.32 -17.90 0.00
N ILE A 185 -19.03 -17.61 -0.04
CA ILE A 185 -18.52 -16.24 -0.09
C ILE A 185 -18.60 -15.70 -1.52
N SER A 186 -19.31 -14.58 -1.67
CA SER A 186 -19.37 -13.85 -2.93
C SER A 186 -18.27 -12.79 -2.98
N ILE A 187 -17.43 -12.88 -4.01
CA ILE A 187 -16.36 -11.96 -4.33
C ILE A 187 -16.75 -11.16 -5.57
N SER A 188 -16.65 -9.84 -5.47
CA SER A 188 -16.92 -8.92 -6.58
C SER A 188 -15.65 -8.35 -7.20
N ARG A 189 -14.53 -8.32 -6.48
CA ARG A 189 -13.23 -7.83 -6.98
C ARG A 189 -12.06 -8.30 -6.12
N ILE A 190 -10.85 -8.11 -6.65
CA ILE A 190 -9.59 -8.46 -6.00
C ILE A 190 -8.71 -7.22 -5.99
N VAL A 191 -8.07 -6.93 -4.86
CA VAL A 191 -7.16 -5.80 -4.67
C VAL A 191 -5.82 -6.31 -4.12
N GLY A 192 -4.75 -6.05 -4.85
CA GLY A 192 -3.37 -6.26 -4.44
C GLY A 192 -2.72 -4.95 -3.95
N LEU A 193 -2.04 -4.98 -2.80
CA LEU A 193 -1.35 -3.82 -2.21
C LEU A 193 0.11 -4.19 -1.90
N ALA A 194 1.05 -3.31 -2.22
CA ALA A 194 2.49 -3.53 -2.00
C ALA A 194 3.01 -4.80 -2.71
N LEU A 195 2.80 -4.88 -4.03
CA LEU A 195 3.21 -6.05 -4.83
C LEU A 195 4.56 -5.85 -5.56
N GLY A 196 5.18 -4.68 -5.40
CA GLY A 196 6.42 -4.30 -6.04
C GLY A 196 6.33 -4.14 -7.56
N SER A 197 7.44 -3.72 -8.16
CA SER A 197 7.62 -3.67 -9.61
C SER A 197 8.29 -4.96 -10.09
N PHE A 198 7.71 -5.61 -11.09
CA PHE A 198 8.34 -6.73 -11.79
C PHE A 198 9.19 -6.27 -12.99
N ALA A 199 9.31 -4.95 -13.22
CA ALA A 199 10.26 -4.33 -14.14
C ALA A 199 11.49 -3.70 -13.44
N THR A 200 11.72 -4.00 -12.15
CA THR A 200 12.79 -3.44 -11.30
C THR A 200 14.19 -3.99 -11.59
N VAL A 201 15.26 -3.18 -11.46
CA VAL A 201 16.69 -3.58 -11.63
C VAL A 201 17.13 -4.77 -10.78
N TYR A 202 16.43 -5.07 -9.69
CA TYR A 202 16.82 -6.10 -8.72
C TYR A 202 16.17 -7.46 -9.05
N PRO A 203 16.93 -8.46 -9.56
CA PRO A 203 16.33 -9.69 -10.07
C PRO A 203 15.52 -10.49 -9.04
N SER A 204 15.95 -10.48 -7.77
CA SER A 204 15.21 -11.17 -6.69
C SER A 204 13.87 -10.50 -6.37
N LEU A 205 13.80 -9.17 -6.41
CA LEU A 205 12.54 -8.44 -6.19
C LEU A 205 11.62 -8.56 -7.40
N GLN A 206 12.19 -8.58 -8.60
CA GLN A 206 11.46 -8.77 -9.84
C GLN A 206 10.71 -10.11 -9.87
N ASP A 207 11.39 -11.21 -9.54
CA ASP A 207 10.77 -12.54 -9.56
C ASP A 207 9.64 -12.64 -8.54
N ARG A 208 9.89 -12.18 -7.30
CA ARG A 208 8.86 -12.10 -6.24
C ARG A 208 7.65 -11.29 -6.69
N SER A 209 7.86 -10.09 -7.22
CA SER A 209 6.77 -9.21 -7.67
C SER A 209 5.95 -9.86 -8.79
N ALA A 210 6.58 -10.59 -9.71
CA ALA A 210 5.87 -11.29 -10.78
C ALA A 210 4.98 -12.43 -10.25
N PHE A 211 5.45 -13.21 -9.26
CA PHE A 211 4.64 -14.24 -8.59
C PHE A 211 3.47 -13.64 -7.79
N GLN A 212 3.69 -12.50 -7.14
CA GLN A 212 2.66 -11.78 -6.38
C GLN A 212 1.56 -11.24 -7.30
N HIS A 213 1.90 -10.70 -8.48
CA HIS A 213 0.90 -10.33 -9.49
C HIS A 213 0.18 -11.55 -10.08
N ALA A 214 0.91 -12.66 -10.31
CA ALA A 214 0.31 -13.91 -10.78
C ALA A 214 -0.71 -14.50 -9.79
N LEU A 215 -0.52 -14.28 -8.48
CA LEU A 215 -1.49 -14.68 -7.47
C LEU A 215 -2.83 -13.94 -7.66
N LEU A 216 -2.84 -12.66 -8.04
CA LEU A 216 -4.09 -11.94 -8.33
C LEU A 216 -4.90 -12.61 -9.46
N LEU A 217 -4.21 -13.06 -10.52
CA LEU A 217 -4.83 -13.78 -11.63
C LEU A 217 -5.40 -15.13 -11.16
N THR A 218 -4.65 -15.84 -10.33
CA THR A 218 -5.07 -17.12 -9.74
C THR A 218 -6.32 -16.94 -8.89
N LEU A 219 -6.35 -15.94 -8.01
CA LEU A 219 -7.51 -15.62 -7.17
C LEU A 219 -8.73 -15.32 -8.04
N ARG A 220 -8.57 -14.52 -9.10
CA ARG A 220 -9.65 -14.19 -10.04
C ARG A 220 -10.24 -15.44 -10.66
N ASP A 221 -9.39 -16.32 -11.16
CA ASP A 221 -9.83 -17.53 -11.82
C ASP A 221 -10.51 -18.50 -10.83
N ILE A 222 -10.05 -18.58 -9.58
CA ILE A 222 -10.73 -19.35 -8.52
C ILE A 222 -12.16 -18.86 -8.33
N TYR A 223 -12.34 -17.57 -8.07
CA TYR A 223 -13.66 -17.03 -7.73
C TYR A 223 -14.59 -16.93 -8.94
N CYS A 224 -14.09 -16.61 -10.13
CA CYS A 224 -14.89 -16.69 -11.35
C CYS A 224 -15.45 -18.10 -11.55
N ASN A 225 -14.61 -19.14 -11.37
CA ASN A 225 -15.06 -20.53 -11.48
C ASN A 225 -16.06 -20.91 -10.40
N MET A 226 -15.81 -20.55 -9.13
CA MET A 226 -16.73 -20.84 -8.02
C MET A 226 -18.10 -20.18 -8.21
N GLN A 227 -18.13 -18.99 -8.80
CA GLN A 227 -19.33 -18.19 -9.02
C GLN A 227 -19.98 -18.40 -10.40
N ASN A 228 -19.45 -19.32 -11.22
CA ASN A 228 -19.88 -19.55 -12.61
C ASN A 228 -19.92 -18.27 -13.47
N LEU A 229 -18.93 -17.39 -13.29
CA LEU A 229 -18.78 -16.16 -14.05
C LEU A 229 -17.81 -16.34 -15.21
N ALA A 230 -17.95 -15.50 -16.24
CA ALA A 230 -16.97 -15.45 -17.32
C ALA A 230 -15.60 -15.01 -16.78
N GLN A 231 -14.53 -15.52 -17.39
CA GLN A 231 -13.17 -15.05 -17.11
C GLN A 231 -13.13 -13.53 -17.34
N GLN A 232 -12.49 -12.77 -16.43
CA GLN A 232 -12.49 -11.29 -16.36
C GLN A 232 -13.75 -10.61 -15.80
N SER A 233 -14.77 -11.35 -15.34
CA SER A 233 -15.94 -10.71 -14.69
C SER A 233 -15.63 -10.11 -13.32
N ILE A 234 -14.62 -10.62 -12.63
CA ILE A 234 -14.10 -10.07 -11.37
C ILE A 234 -12.87 -9.21 -11.71
N PRO A 235 -12.94 -7.88 -11.56
CA PRO A 235 -11.80 -7.01 -11.78
C PRO A 235 -10.69 -7.26 -10.74
N CYS A 236 -9.45 -7.17 -11.20
CA CYS A 236 -8.25 -7.17 -10.36
C CYS A 236 -7.60 -5.79 -10.39
N PHE A 237 -7.37 -5.23 -9.22
CA PHE A 237 -6.62 -3.99 -9.03
C PHE A 237 -5.31 -4.31 -8.31
N ALA A 238 -4.26 -3.55 -8.61
CA ALA A 238 -3.03 -3.56 -7.85
C ALA A 238 -2.60 -2.11 -7.58
N GLN A 239 -2.08 -1.83 -6.39
CA GLN A 239 -1.52 -0.53 -6.05
C GLN A 239 -0.16 -0.72 -5.41
N ASP A 240 0.85 -0.14 -6.06
CA ASP A 240 2.18 0.04 -5.50
C ASP A 240 2.83 1.27 -6.18
N PRO A 241 3.20 2.31 -5.41
CA PRO A 241 3.92 3.48 -5.93
C PRO A 241 5.17 3.20 -6.76
N VAL A 242 5.83 2.04 -6.55
CA VAL A 242 7.06 1.69 -7.28
C VAL A 242 6.79 1.18 -8.70
N CYS A 243 5.54 0.81 -9.02
CA CYS A 243 5.16 0.35 -10.35
C CYS A 243 5.32 1.47 -11.39
N ASN A 244 6.00 1.15 -12.48
CA ASN A 244 6.25 2.07 -13.58
C ASN A 244 5.37 1.74 -14.81
N ILE A 245 5.54 2.50 -15.89
CA ILE A 245 4.72 2.34 -17.10
C ILE A 245 4.84 0.96 -17.76
N VAL A 246 5.99 0.29 -17.62
CA VAL A 246 6.20 -1.07 -18.11
C VAL A 246 5.36 -2.06 -17.30
N ASP A 247 5.40 -1.96 -15.96
CA ASP A 247 4.55 -2.76 -15.07
C ASP A 247 3.07 -2.56 -15.39
N ILE A 248 2.63 -1.30 -15.46
CA ILE A 248 1.23 -0.91 -15.73
C ILE A 248 0.74 -1.54 -17.03
N THR A 249 1.50 -1.36 -18.12
CA THR A 249 1.09 -1.85 -19.44
C THR A 249 1.08 -3.38 -19.50
N ALA A 250 2.09 -4.04 -18.93
CA ALA A 250 2.16 -5.51 -18.93
C ALA A 250 1.08 -6.15 -18.05
N ALA A 251 0.82 -5.59 -16.88
CA ALA A 251 -0.23 -6.05 -15.97
C ALA A 251 -1.62 -5.86 -16.58
N GLU A 252 -1.88 -4.73 -17.26
CA GLU A 252 -3.15 -4.45 -17.92
C GLU A 252 -3.43 -5.46 -19.05
N GLN A 253 -2.41 -5.85 -19.82
CA GLN A 253 -2.53 -6.91 -20.83
C GLN A 253 -2.92 -8.28 -20.23
N ALA A 254 -2.57 -8.54 -18.97
CA ALA A 254 -2.98 -9.74 -18.23
C ALA A 254 -4.34 -9.59 -17.49
N GLY A 255 -4.94 -8.40 -17.55
CA GLY A 255 -6.20 -8.06 -16.90
C GLY A 255 -6.07 -7.66 -15.43
N ILE A 256 -4.92 -7.12 -15.02
CA ILE A 256 -4.73 -6.44 -13.73
C ILE A 256 -4.64 -4.94 -14.01
N LYS A 257 -5.49 -4.14 -13.38
CA LYS A 257 -5.41 -2.69 -13.45
C LYS A 257 -4.51 -2.18 -12.32
N ILE A 258 -3.30 -1.76 -12.64
CA ILE A 258 -2.47 -1.02 -11.68
C ILE A 258 -3.06 0.39 -11.53
N VAL A 259 -3.33 0.81 -10.30
CA VAL A 259 -3.95 2.10 -9.96
C VAL A 259 -3.04 2.94 -9.08
N GLU A 260 -3.26 4.25 -9.08
CA GLU A 260 -2.52 5.19 -8.24
C GLU A 260 -3.04 5.16 -6.79
N ASP A 261 -2.19 5.55 -5.83
CA ASP A 261 -2.63 5.76 -4.44
C ASP A 261 -3.53 7.01 -4.32
N PRO A 262 -4.72 6.93 -3.68
CA PRO A 262 -5.30 5.83 -2.88
C PRO A 262 -6.38 4.97 -3.55
N ASP A 263 -6.40 4.86 -4.89
CA ASP A 263 -7.48 4.18 -5.61
C ASP A 263 -7.61 2.70 -5.25
N GLY A 264 -6.50 2.00 -5.00
CA GLY A 264 -6.51 0.61 -4.55
C GLY A 264 -7.27 0.44 -3.24
N PHE A 265 -7.07 1.35 -2.28
CA PHE A 265 -7.84 1.36 -1.02
C PHE A 265 -9.31 1.69 -1.25
N LEU A 266 -9.62 2.62 -2.16
CA LEU A 266 -11.00 3.01 -2.47
C LEU A 266 -11.82 1.89 -3.12
N GLU A 267 -11.17 0.97 -3.83
CA GLU A 267 -11.79 -0.25 -4.37
C GLU A 267 -12.16 -1.28 -3.29
N ILE A 268 -11.66 -1.18 -2.05
CA ILE A 268 -11.89 -2.22 -1.03
C ILE A 268 -13.31 -2.11 -0.45
N ASP A 269 -14.06 -3.21 -0.43
CA ASP A 269 -15.30 -3.36 0.33
C ASP A 269 -15.45 -4.76 0.93
N ASP A 270 -16.59 -5.04 1.56
CA ASP A 270 -16.90 -6.29 2.23
C ASP A 270 -16.93 -7.54 1.33
N SER A 271 -16.97 -7.36 0.01
CA SER A 271 -16.97 -8.41 -1.02
C SER A 271 -15.64 -8.49 -1.79
N THR A 272 -14.59 -7.84 -1.26
CA THR A 272 -13.26 -7.84 -1.87
C THR A 272 -12.39 -8.96 -1.29
N VAL A 273 -11.51 -9.52 -2.12
CA VAL A 273 -10.30 -10.23 -1.66
C VAL A 273 -9.16 -9.21 -1.63
N VAL A 274 -8.55 -9.02 -0.46
CA VAL A 274 -7.36 -8.16 -0.33
C VAL A 274 -6.14 -9.05 -0.20
N PHE A 275 -5.14 -8.80 -1.04
CA PHE A 275 -3.83 -9.40 -0.96
C PHE A 275 -2.78 -8.31 -0.70
N SER A 276 -1.94 -8.47 0.30
CA SER A 276 -0.77 -7.62 0.52
C SER A 276 0.44 -8.45 0.94
N CYS A 277 1.64 -7.99 0.63
CA CYS A 277 2.86 -8.71 0.92
C CYS A 277 3.96 -7.76 1.40
N ALA A 278 4.37 -7.87 2.66
CA ALA A 278 5.42 -7.06 3.27
C ALA A 278 5.32 -5.54 2.99
N PRO A 279 4.15 -4.91 3.22
CA PRO A 279 3.98 -3.48 2.98
C PRO A 279 4.86 -2.62 3.91
N ASP A 280 5.21 -1.43 3.43
CA ASP A 280 5.93 -0.39 4.17
C ASP A 280 5.00 0.69 4.76
N ILE A 281 3.70 0.39 4.84
CA ILE A 281 2.63 1.25 5.38
C ILE A 281 1.62 0.40 6.17
N PRO A 282 0.77 0.99 7.04
CA PRO A 282 -0.20 0.26 7.87
C PRO A 282 -1.43 -0.29 7.13
N VAL A 283 -1.21 -1.11 6.09
CA VAL A 283 -2.26 -1.72 5.26
C VAL A 283 -3.35 -2.38 6.10
N ARG A 284 -3.00 -3.14 7.14
CA ARG A 284 -3.99 -3.85 7.97
C ARG A 284 -4.96 -2.91 8.65
N GLN A 285 -4.45 -1.79 9.17
CA GLN A 285 -5.26 -0.81 9.89
C GLN A 285 -6.13 -0.02 8.92
N ILE A 286 -5.57 0.42 7.79
CA ILE A 286 -6.32 1.12 6.75
C ILE A 286 -7.45 0.23 6.23
N VAL A 287 -7.14 -1.00 5.81
CA VAL A 287 -8.13 -1.93 5.23
C VAL A 287 -9.29 -2.20 6.19
N LEU A 288 -9.00 -2.44 7.47
CA LEU A 288 -10.03 -2.76 8.47
C LEU A 288 -10.81 -1.55 9.00
N ASP A 289 -10.28 -0.34 8.85
CA ASP A 289 -11.05 0.89 9.06
C ASP A 289 -12.01 1.17 7.89
N LEU A 290 -11.63 0.79 6.65
CA LEU A 290 -12.43 1.02 5.45
C LEU A 290 -13.57 0.00 5.26
N ALA A 291 -13.31 -1.28 5.52
CA ALA A 291 -14.25 -2.37 5.30
C ALA A 291 -13.88 -3.62 6.11
N ARG A 292 -14.69 -4.68 6.00
CA ARG A 292 -14.30 -6.03 6.44
C ARG A 292 -14.30 -6.97 5.24
N PRO A 293 -13.21 -7.01 4.46
CA PRO A 293 -13.11 -7.83 3.24
C PRO A 293 -13.45 -9.28 3.48
N ALA A 294 -13.98 -9.94 2.47
CA ALA A 294 -14.38 -11.33 2.56
C ALA A 294 -13.18 -12.27 2.78
N VAL A 295 -12.04 -11.95 2.17
CA VAL A 295 -10.78 -12.68 2.33
C VAL A 295 -9.63 -11.69 2.42
N LEU A 296 -8.73 -11.93 3.36
CA LEU A 296 -7.48 -11.21 3.54
C LEU A 296 -6.32 -12.20 3.36
N ILE A 297 -5.32 -11.84 2.57
CA ILE A 297 -4.08 -12.59 2.42
C ILE A 297 -2.95 -11.60 2.67
N TRP A 298 -2.28 -11.68 3.81
CA TRP A 298 -1.20 -10.77 4.19
C TRP A 298 -0.25 -11.42 5.17
N ASP A 299 0.84 -10.74 5.57
CA ASP A 299 1.83 -11.34 6.46
C ASP A 299 1.18 -11.84 7.75
N LYS A 300 1.73 -12.93 8.27
CA LYS A 300 1.26 -13.56 9.49
C LYS A 300 1.53 -12.64 10.68
N LEU A 301 0.58 -12.60 11.61
CA LEU A 301 0.72 -11.81 12.82
C LEU A 301 1.76 -12.50 13.70
N ARG A 302 2.82 -11.78 14.07
CA ARG A 302 3.79 -12.26 15.06
C ARG A 302 3.15 -12.22 16.45
N SER A 303 3.52 -13.16 17.32
CA SER A 303 2.97 -13.27 18.67
C SER A 303 3.16 -12.00 19.49
N GLU A 304 2.23 -11.74 20.42
CA GLU A 304 2.13 -10.54 21.30
C GLU A 304 3.42 -10.21 22.10
N ASP A 305 4.37 -11.14 22.21
CA ASP A 305 5.61 -10.99 22.98
C ASP A 305 6.78 -10.33 22.21
N GLY A 306 6.62 -10.04 20.91
CA GLY A 306 7.64 -9.37 20.10
C GLY A 306 7.24 -7.93 19.80
N ASP A 307 8.15 -6.97 20.02
CA ASP A 307 8.02 -5.62 19.46
C ASP A 307 7.92 -5.74 17.93
N ASP A 308 6.70 -5.62 17.41
CA ASP A 308 6.45 -5.59 15.98
C ASP A 308 6.87 -4.22 15.44
N HIS A 309 8.16 -4.07 15.17
CA HIS A 309 8.73 -2.90 14.48
C HIS A 309 8.45 -2.91 12.97
N SER A 310 7.41 -3.61 12.54
CA SER A 310 6.91 -3.57 11.16
C SER A 310 6.28 -2.21 10.86
N ALA A 311 6.34 -1.79 9.59
CA ALA A 311 5.58 -0.64 9.10
C ALA A 311 4.07 -0.93 8.98
N ASP A 312 3.68 -2.20 9.06
CA ASP A 312 2.28 -2.64 9.11
C ASP A 312 1.96 -3.36 10.43
N PRO A 313 2.05 -2.70 11.58
CA PRO A 313 1.94 -3.38 12.86
C PRO A 313 0.50 -3.84 13.13
N ALA A 314 0.38 -5.02 13.74
CA ALA A 314 -0.90 -5.59 14.14
C ALA A 314 -1.48 -4.86 15.37
N SER A 315 -2.31 -3.84 15.14
CA SER A 315 -2.92 -3.09 16.25
C SER A 315 -3.96 -3.92 17.02
N PRO A 316 -4.27 -3.57 18.30
CA PRO A 316 -5.26 -4.31 19.09
C PRO A 316 -6.62 -4.47 18.40
N ARG A 317 -7.07 -3.47 17.62
CA ARG A 317 -8.29 -3.57 16.80
C ARG A 317 -8.14 -4.58 15.66
N VAL A 318 -7.01 -4.60 14.96
CA VAL A 318 -6.73 -5.59 13.90
C VAL A 318 -6.78 -7.00 14.49
N MET A 319 -6.05 -7.24 15.59
CA MET A 319 -6.03 -8.53 16.28
C MET A 319 -7.42 -8.97 16.73
N THR A 320 -8.19 -8.05 17.33
CA THR A 320 -9.56 -8.31 17.79
C THR A 320 -10.50 -8.63 16.62
N CYS A 321 -10.39 -7.88 15.53
CA CYS A 321 -11.19 -8.09 14.34
C CYS A 321 -10.93 -9.48 13.74
N LEU A 322 -9.67 -9.84 13.52
CA LEU A 322 -9.28 -11.14 12.97
C LEU A 322 -9.74 -12.29 13.87
N ARG A 323 -9.49 -12.21 15.19
CA ARG A 323 -9.88 -13.23 16.17
C ARG A 323 -11.40 -13.49 16.18
N ASN A 324 -12.19 -12.42 16.09
CA ASN A 324 -13.64 -12.49 16.21
C ASN A 324 -14.32 -12.89 14.90
N PHE A 325 -13.86 -12.34 13.77
CA PHE A 325 -14.59 -12.39 12.51
C PHE A 325 -13.92 -13.24 11.43
N TYR A 326 -12.70 -13.73 11.62
CA TYR A 326 -11.99 -14.48 10.58
C TYR A 326 -11.52 -15.85 11.07
N GLU A 327 -11.49 -16.79 10.13
CA GLU A 327 -10.80 -18.06 10.27
C GLU A 327 -9.44 -17.96 9.58
N GLU A 328 -8.37 -18.28 10.30
CA GLU A 328 -6.99 -18.23 9.79
C GLU A 328 -6.59 -19.60 9.23
N PHE A 329 -5.96 -19.57 8.07
CA PHE A 329 -5.33 -20.70 7.41
C PHE A 329 -3.88 -20.34 7.07
N GLU A 330 -3.01 -21.34 7.11
CA GLU A 330 -1.63 -21.19 6.65
C GLU A 330 -1.60 -20.94 5.14
N PHE A 331 -0.84 -19.93 4.70
CA PHE A 331 -0.61 -19.71 3.28
C PHE A 331 0.46 -20.69 2.78
N PRO A 332 0.20 -21.47 1.71
CA PRO A 332 1.19 -22.39 1.17
C PRO A 332 2.20 -21.61 0.32
N ASP A 333 3.28 -21.12 0.93
CA ASP A 333 4.34 -20.39 0.22
C ASP A 333 5.15 -21.31 -0.72
N TYR A 334 5.52 -20.76 -1.89
CA TYR A 334 6.35 -21.42 -2.88
C TYR A 334 7.69 -20.69 -2.97
N ASP A 335 8.75 -21.34 -2.48
CA ASP A 335 10.14 -20.91 -2.68
C ASP A 335 10.39 -19.45 -2.27
N GLU A 336 9.84 -19.02 -1.12
CA GLU A 336 10.03 -17.69 -0.52
C GLU A 336 9.51 -16.50 -1.36
N HIS A 337 8.65 -16.75 -2.37
CA HIS A 337 8.10 -15.69 -3.22
C HIS A 337 7.12 -14.78 -2.47
N PHE A 338 6.36 -15.36 -1.54
CA PHE A 338 5.31 -14.68 -0.78
C PHE A 338 5.72 -14.39 0.67
N GLY A 339 6.69 -15.14 1.22
CA GLY A 339 7.11 -14.99 2.61
C GLY A 339 6.11 -15.59 3.59
N ASP A 340 6.14 -15.14 4.84
CA ASP A 340 5.31 -15.69 5.92
C ASP A 340 3.91 -15.07 5.90
N LEU A 341 3.06 -15.52 4.97
CA LEU A 341 1.67 -15.07 4.84
C LEU A 341 0.67 -15.97 5.58
N ALA A 342 -0.50 -15.43 5.85
CA ALA A 342 -1.68 -16.17 6.28
C ALA A 342 -2.90 -15.80 5.43
N VAL A 343 -3.85 -16.74 5.30
CA VAL A 343 -5.14 -16.54 4.65
C VAL A 343 -6.21 -16.42 5.72
N TYR A 344 -6.89 -15.28 5.79
CA TYR A 344 -8.00 -15.05 6.69
C TYR A 344 -9.29 -15.01 5.89
N ILE A 345 -10.21 -15.93 6.18
CA ILE A 345 -11.51 -15.98 5.53
C ILE A 345 -12.59 -15.56 6.52
N ARG A 346 -13.40 -14.56 6.17
CA ARG A 346 -14.44 -14.02 7.05
C ARG A 346 -15.44 -15.13 7.42
N ARG A 347 -15.74 -15.28 8.71
CA ARG A 347 -16.79 -16.17 9.22
C ARG A 347 -18.16 -15.61 8.82
N ASN A 348 -19.10 -16.51 8.58
CA ASN A 348 -20.50 -16.16 8.32
C ASN A 348 -21.22 -15.66 9.57
#